data_AF-A0A2E5DQ75-F1
#
_entry.id   AF-A0A2E5DQ75-F1
#
_cell.length_a   1.000
_cell.length_b   1.000
_cell.length_c   1.000
_cell.angle_alpha   90.00
_cell.angle_beta   90.00
_cell.angle_gamma   90.00
#
_symmetry.space_group_name_H-M   'P 1'
#
loop_
_entity.id
_entity.type
_entity.pdbx_description
1 polymer ?
#
loop_
_entity_poly.entity_id
_entity_poly.type
_entity_poly.pdbx_seq_one_letter_code
_entity_poly.pdbx_strand_id
1 'polypeptide(L)'
;MKYSRKNPSLKYIELIKEYKLMHKKGYTQTNKLQKKPEDCYDGKSTIWFVEIIKNIINSNKCNNLLDYGAGKGNFYEKNFLLNNKNYPGFKEYWNLKEYFLYDPSYKKNSILPKKNFDCSICIDVLEHIPSQDLSWVIKEILRFTNKIAFFNIACFSAFAVLHNGENAHITIKDPRWWHGFFSSIMQDYPEKKLVCYCTLKDKDGKRKYYSFSINDNFKKYDNINFIN
;
A
#
# COMPACT_ATOMS: atom_id res chain seq x y z
N MET A 1 15.43 -13.47 18.52
CA MET A 1 14.95 -14.18 17.33
C MET A 1 14.62 -13.17 16.24
N LYS A 2 14.89 -13.47 14.96
CA LYS A 2 14.54 -12.58 13.83
C LYS A 2 13.12 -12.88 13.36
N TYR A 3 12.22 -11.90 13.38
CA TYR A 3 10.85 -12.06 12.90
C TYR A 3 10.81 -12.36 11.39
N SER A 4 9.82 -13.14 10.97
CA SER A 4 9.61 -13.53 9.56
C SER A 4 8.15 -13.94 9.32
N ARG A 5 7.74 -14.18 8.08
CA ARG A 5 6.41 -14.73 7.78
C ARG A 5 6.10 -16.03 8.53
N LYS A 6 7.08 -16.91 8.73
CA LYS A 6 6.90 -18.19 9.45
C LYS A 6 6.93 -18.03 10.97
N ASN A 7 7.48 -16.91 11.46
CA ASN A 7 7.58 -16.58 12.87
C ASN A 7 7.37 -15.06 13.05
N PRO A 8 6.15 -14.55 12.81
CA PRO A 8 5.85 -13.12 12.93
C PRO A 8 5.71 -12.75 14.41
N SER A 9 5.70 -11.46 14.74
CA SER A 9 5.44 -11.05 16.12
C SER A 9 4.02 -11.43 16.56
N LEU A 10 3.82 -11.56 17.88
CA LEU A 10 2.48 -11.77 18.45
C LEU A 10 1.51 -10.66 18.04
N LYS A 11 1.98 -9.39 18.05
CA LYS A 11 1.17 -8.24 17.64
C LYS A 11 0.74 -8.33 16.17
N TYR A 12 1.60 -8.82 15.28
CA TYR A 12 1.23 -9.05 13.89
C TYR A 12 0.11 -10.09 13.76
N ILE A 13 0.20 -11.20 14.49
CA ILE A 13 -0.82 -12.25 14.51
C ILE A 13 -2.16 -11.70 15.03
N GLU A 14 -2.14 -10.91 16.08
CA GLU A 14 -3.31 -10.22 16.63
C GLU A 14 -3.96 -9.30 15.59
N LEU A 15 -3.16 -8.47 14.93
CA LEU A 15 -3.66 -7.55 13.90
C LEU A 15 -4.27 -8.28 12.71
N ILE A 16 -3.68 -9.39 12.26
CA ILE A 16 -4.30 -10.22 11.22
C ILE A 16 -5.70 -10.71 11.64
N LYS A 17 -5.90 -11.06 12.92
CA LYS A 17 -7.23 -11.45 13.42
C LYS A 17 -8.18 -10.26 13.43
N GLU A 18 -7.72 -9.08 13.85
CA GLU A 18 -8.50 -7.84 13.83
C GLU A 18 -8.95 -7.47 12.42
N TYR A 19 -8.04 -7.40 11.44
CA TYR A 19 -8.40 -7.05 10.07
C TYR A 19 -9.33 -8.08 9.41
N LYS A 20 -9.16 -9.38 9.70
CA LYS A 20 -10.12 -10.43 9.30
C LYS A 20 -11.51 -10.17 9.88
N LEU A 21 -11.58 -9.72 11.13
CA LEU A 21 -12.84 -9.37 11.78
C LEU A 21 -13.45 -8.13 11.13
N MET A 22 -12.66 -7.11 10.81
CA MET A 22 -13.12 -5.89 10.13
C MET A 22 -13.68 -6.19 8.73
N HIS A 23 -13.05 -7.09 7.97
CA HIS A 23 -13.61 -7.56 6.71
C HIS A 23 -14.96 -8.27 6.87
N LYS A 24 -15.18 -8.95 7.99
CA LYS A 24 -16.39 -9.75 8.25
C LYS A 24 -17.52 -8.93 8.87
N LYS A 25 -17.20 -8.00 9.78
CA LYS A 25 -18.17 -7.29 10.62
C LYS A 25 -18.22 -5.79 10.39
N GLY A 26 -17.31 -5.25 9.58
CA GLY A 26 -17.16 -3.81 9.49
C GLY A 26 -16.27 -3.27 10.62
N TYR A 27 -16.18 -1.95 10.72
CA TYR A 27 -15.44 -1.29 11.80
C TYR A 27 -15.99 0.09 12.12
N THR A 28 -15.68 0.57 13.33
CA THR A 28 -16.03 1.92 13.77
C THR A 28 -14.94 2.91 13.42
N GLN A 29 -15.34 4.11 13.00
CA GLN A 29 -14.44 5.22 12.75
C GLN A 29 -14.31 6.11 13.98
N THR A 30 -13.25 6.94 14.04
CA THR A 30 -13.02 7.87 15.16
C THR A 30 -14.16 8.87 15.38
N ASN A 31 -14.95 9.19 14.34
CA ASN A 31 -16.16 10.01 14.43
C ASN A 31 -17.44 9.19 14.72
N LYS A 32 -17.30 7.96 15.21
CA LYS A 32 -18.39 7.01 15.55
C LYS A 32 -19.23 6.52 14.38
N LEU A 33 -18.87 6.85 13.13
CA LEU A 33 -19.50 6.25 11.96
C LEU A 33 -19.12 4.77 11.83
N GLN A 34 -20.04 3.95 11.34
CA GLN A 34 -19.82 2.53 11.09
C GLN A 34 -19.53 2.30 9.61
N LYS A 35 -18.41 1.62 9.32
CA LYS A 35 -18.10 1.13 7.98
C LYS A 35 -18.62 -0.29 7.86
N LYS A 36 -19.51 -0.54 6.89
CA LYS A 36 -20.09 -1.87 6.67
C LYS A 36 -19.07 -2.85 6.07
N PRO A 37 -19.21 -4.17 6.32
CA PRO A 37 -18.30 -5.19 5.78
C PRO A 37 -18.01 -5.05 4.29
N GLU A 38 -19.03 -4.79 3.47
CA GLU A 38 -18.98 -4.64 2.00
C GLU A 38 -18.12 -3.46 1.53
N ASP A 39 -17.97 -2.42 2.35
CA ASP A 39 -17.21 -1.22 2.01
C ASP A 39 -15.82 -1.16 2.67
N CYS A 40 -15.51 -2.09 3.58
CA CYS A 40 -14.21 -2.14 4.24
C CYS A 40 -13.09 -2.51 3.26
N TYR A 41 -12.01 -1.73 3.25
CA TYR A 41 -10.81 -2.02 2.45
C TYR A 41 -11.14 -2.39 1.00
N ASP A 42 -11.97 -1.57 0.35
CA ASP A 42 -12.43 -1.75 -1.03
C ASP A 42 -11.34 -1.54 -2.09
N GLY A 43 -10.18 -1.01 -1.70
CA GLY A 43 -9.07 -0.67 -2.59
C GLY A 43 -9.12 0.77 -3.11
N LYS A 44 -10.01 1.63 -2.60
CA LYS A 44 -10.17 3.02 -3.08
C LYS A 44 -8.94 3.90 -2.86
N SER A 45 -8.07 3.59 -1.89
CA SER A 45 -6.85 4.38 -1.65
C SER A 45 -5.96 4.43 -2.88
N THR A 46 -5.92 3.35 -3.66
CA THR A 46 -5.15 3.24 -4.90
C THR A 46 -5.57 4.25 -5.98
N ILE A 47 -6.84 4.71 -5.97
CA ILE A 47 -7.35 5.70 -6.94
C ILE A 47 -6.51 6.98 -6.90
N TRP A 48 -6.11 7.45 -5.71
CA TRP A 48 -5.33 8.68 -5.54
C TRP A 48 -3.94 8.62 -6.18
N PHE A 49 -3.45 7.42 -6.47
CA PHE A 49 -2.13 7.17 -7.04
C PHE A 49 -2.21 6.63 -8.48
N VAL A 50 -3.39 6.63 -9.08
CA VAL A 50 -3.61 5.96 -10.39
C VAL A 50 -2.69 6.51 -11.48
N GLU A 51 -2.53 7.83 -11.57
CA GLU A 51 -1.73 8.49 -12.61
C GLU A 51 -0.22 8.29 -12.39
N ILE A 52 0.26 8.43 -11.13
CA ILE A 52 1.67 8.22 -10.84
C ILE A 52 2.07 6.76 -11.05
N ILE A 53 1.21 5.80 -10.68
CA ILE A 53 1.43 4.38 -10.94
C ILE A 53 1.46 4.11 -12.44
N LYS A 54 0.60 4.76 -13.25
CA LYS A 54 0.65 4.67 -14.72
C LYS A 54 2.02 5.13 -15.26
N ASN A 55 2.53 6.26 -14.78
CA ASN A 55 3.84 6.77 -15.18
C ASN A 55 4.96 5.80 -14.81
N ILE A 56 4.91 5.23 -13.60
CA ILE A 56 5.87 4.22 -13.15
C ILE A 56 5.85 2.97 -14.05
N ILE A 57 4.65 2.45 -14.34
CA ILE A 57 4.46 1.26 -15.19
C ILE A 57 5.02 1.49 -16.59
N ASN A 58 4.68 2.62 -17.21
CA ASN A 58 5.12 2.95 -18.57
C ASN A 58 6.64 3.11 -18.65
N SER A 59 7.22 3.93 -17.75
CA SER A 59 8.65 4.24 -17.74
C SER A 59 9.53 3.04 -17.43
N ASN A 60 9.01 2.03 -16.72
CA ASN A 60 9.73 0.79 -16.41
C ASN A 60 9.29 -0.39 -17.29
N LYS A 61 8.43 -0.15 -18.29
CA LYS A 61 7.90 -1.18 -19.21
C LYS A 61 7.37 -2.40 -18.42
N CYS A 62 6.55 -2.15 -17.40
CA CYS A 62 5.97 -3.19 -16.55
C CYS A 62 4.75 -3.81 -17.24
N ASN A 63 4.71 -5.13 -17.36
CA ASN A 63 3.60 -5.86 -17.99
C ASN A 63 2.61 -6.47 -16.98
N ASN A 64 3.10 -6.78 -15.79
CA ASN A 64 2.32 -7.38 -14.72
C ASN A 64 2.61 -6.73 -13.37
N LEU A 65 1.62 -6.79 -12.47
CA LEU A 65 1.65 -6.05 -11.21
C LEU A 65 1.12 -6.87 -10.03
N LEU A 66 1.82 -6.81 -8.90
CA LEU A 66 1.32 -7.27 -7.61
C LEU A 66 0.78 -6.09 -6.80
N ASP A 67 -0.43 -6.22 -6.27
CA ASP A 67 -0.99 -5.30 -5.28
C ASP A 67 -0.97 -5.97 -3.91
N TYR A 68 -0.01 -5.56 -3.07
CA TYR A 68 0.24 -6.15 -1.76
C TYR A 68 -0.45 -5.35 -0.67
N GLY A 69 -1.46 -5.95 -0.06
CA GLY A 69 -2.43 -5.29 0.81
C GLY A 69 -3.59 -4.66 0.03
N ALA A 70 -4.02 -5.31 -1.06
CA ALA A 70 -5.05 -4.78 -1.96
C ALA A 70 -6.46 -4.66 -1.34
N GLY A 71 -6.67 -5.21 -0.14
CA GLY A 71 -8.00 -5.46 0.40
C GLY A 71 -8.82 -6.28 -0.59
N LYS A 72 -9.96 -5.72 -1.01
CA LYS A 72 -10.84 -6.34 -2.01
C LYS A 72 -10.43 -6.08 -3.46
N GLY A 73 -9.64 -5.04 -3.72
CA GLY A 73 -9.22 -4.65 -5.07
C GLY A 73 -10.38 -4.37 -6.04
N ASN A 74 -11.46 -3.73 -5.58
CA ASN A 74 -12.70 -3.58 -6.36
C ASN A 74 -12.51 -2.80 -7.68
N PHE A 75 -11.51 -1.93 -7.76
CA PHE A 75 -11.31 -0.98 -8.85
C PHE A 75 -10.41 -1.51 -9.99
N TYR A 76 -9.96 -2.77 -9.93
CA TYR A 76 -9.19 -3.36 -11.03
C TYR A 76 -10.01 -3.54 -12.31
N GLU A 77 -11.28 -3.89 -12.16
CA GLU A 77 -12.21 -4.19 -13.27
C GLU A 77 -13.44 -3.26 -13.27
N LYS A 78 -13.45 -2.23 -12.41
CA LYS A 78 -14.58 -1.29 -12.27
C LYS A 78 -14.11 0.14 -12.54
N ASN A 79 -14.91 0.86 -13.30
CA ASN A 79 -14.71 2.30 -13.51
C ASN A 79 -14.84 3.06 -12.19
N PHE A 80 -14.13 4.18 -12.10
CA PHE A 80 -14.17 5.06 -10.94
C PHE A 80 -14.05 6.53 -11.33
N LEU A 81 -14.42 7.39 -10.39
CA LEU A 81 -14.32 8.83 -10.51
C LEU A 81 -13.12 9.35 -9.71
N LEU A 82 -12.34 10.23 -10.33
CA LEU A 82 -11.29 11.01 -9.67
C LEU A 82 -11.33 12.44 -10.25
N ASN A 83 -11.47 13.45 -9.40
CA ASN A 83 -11.53 14.87 -9.80
C ASN A 83 -12.56 15.13 -10.93
N ASN A 84 -13.77 14.60 -10.79
CA ASN A 84 -14.87 14.70 -11.77
C ASN A 84 -14.57 14.08 -13.14
N LYS A 85 -13.51 13.28 -13.27
CA LYS A 85 -13.18 12.53 -14.48
C LYS A 85 -13.41 11.05 -14.26
N ASN A 86 -14.02 10.40 -15.25
CA ASN A 86 -14.17 8.96 -15.30
C ASN A 86 -12.88 8.29 -15.75
N TYR A 87 -12.50 7.23 -15.05
CA TYR A 87 -11.39 6.36 -15.39
C TYR A 87 -11.91 4.93 -15.59
N PRO A 88 -11.36 4.19 -16.56
CA PRO A 88 -11.59 2.75 -16.61
C PRO A 88 -10.91 2.06 -15.42
N GLY A 89 -11.24 0.79 -15.18
CA GLY A 89 -10.62 0.00 -14.13
C GLY A 89 -9.09 -0.04 -14.25
N PHE A 90 -8.38 -0.27 -13.14
CA PHE A 90 -6.93 -0.17 -13.08
C PHE A 90 -6.21 -1.05 -14.10
N LYS A 91 -6.71 -2.26 -14.37
CA LYS A 91 -6.10 -3.17 -15.37
C LYS A 91 -6.06 -2.52 -16.76
N GLU A 92 -7.20 -1.98 -17.19
CA GLU A 92 -7.34 -1.32 -18.49
C GLU A 92 -6.55 -0.01 -18.51
N TYR A 93 -6.76 0.86 -17.50
CA TYR A 93 -6.09 2.16 -17.44
C TYR A 93 -4.57 2.01 -17.46
N TRP A 94 -4.02 1.05 -16.72
CA TRP A 94 -2.58 0.77 -16.68
C TRP A 94 -2.08 -0.06 -17.86
N ASN A 95 -2.96 -0.63 -18.69
CA ASN A 95 -2.62 -1.54 -19.78
C ASN A 95 -1.81 -2.76 -19.30
N LEU A 96 -2.25 -3.36 -18.19
CA LEU A 96 -1.61 -4.54 -17.62
C LEU A 96 -2.05 -5.81 -18.34
N LYS A 97 -1.09 -6.67 -18.68
CA LYS A 97 -1.39 -8.03 -19.16
C LYS A 97 -1.94 -8.91 -18.03
N GLU A 98 -1.46 -8.68 -16.82
CA GLU A 98 -1.82 -9.45 -15.64
C GLU A 98 -1.68 -8.62 -14.37
N TYR A 99 -2.53 -8.88 -13.38
CA TYR A 99 -2.34 -8.39 -12.02
C TYR A 99 -2.61 -9.50 -11.02
N PHE A 100 -2.09 -9.37 -9.81
CA PHE A 100 -2.36 -10.26 -8.70
C PHE A 100 -2.67 -9.45 -7.45
N LEU A 101 -3.74 -9.82 -6.75
CA LEU A 101 -4.17 -9.16 -5.52
C LEU A 101 -3.79 -10.03 -4.33
N TYR A 102 -3.09 -9.45 -3.37
CA TYR A 102 -2.77 -10.12 -2.13
C TYR A 102 -3.21 -9.27 -0.94
N ASP A 103 -3.88 -9.89 0.03
CA ASP A 103 -4.19 -9.31 1.34
C ASP A 103 -4.32 -10.46 2.37
N PRO A 104 -3.45 -10.54 3.39
CA PRO A 104 -3.45 -11.64 4.37
C PRO A 104 -4.74 -11.74 5.20
N SER A 105 -5.51 -10.66 5.25
CA SER A 105 -6.69 -10.50 6.08
C SER A 105 -7.99 -10.67 5.29
N TYR A 106 -7.93 -10.66 3.96
CA TYR A 106 -9.09 -10.91 3.10
C TYR A 106 -9.06 -12.30 2.45
N LYS A 107 -10.00 -13.17 2.84
CA LYS A 107 -10.03 -14.60 2.43
C LYS A 107 -9.79 -14.83 0.94
N LYS A 108 -10.44 -14.06 0.06
CA LYS A 108 -10.34 -14.21 -1.40
C LYS A 108 -8.93 -13.91 -1.94
N ASN A 109 -8.20 -13.01 -1.30
CA ASN A 109 -6.87 -12.53 -1.72
C ASN A 109 -5.76 -12.97 -0.73
N SER A 110 -6.03 -13.94 0.16
CA SER A 110 -5.11 -14.30 1.25
C SER A 110 -3.97 -15.24 0.88
N ILE A 111 -3.92 -15.69 -0.38
CA ILE A 111 -2.90 -16.62 -0.86
C ILE A 111 -1.79 -15.85 -1.55
N LEU A 112 -0.55 -16.07 -1.11
CA LEU A 112 0.63 -15.47 -1.74
C LEU A 112 0.75 -15.86 -3.22
N PRO A 113 1.34 -14.99 -4.05
CA PRO A 113 1.62 -15.33 -5.43
C PRO A 113 2.68 -16.44 -5.52
N LYS A 114 2.62 -17.21 -6.62
CA LYS A 114 3.58 -18.28 -6.93
C LYS A 114 4.71 -17.83 -7.88
N LYS A 115 4.72 -16.56 -8.26
CA LYS A 115 5.68 -15.97 -9.20
C LYS A 115 5.94 -14.51 -8.86
N ASN A 116 6.90 -13.92 -9.58
CA ASN A 116 7.28 -12.53 -9.47
C ASN A 116 6.58 -11.66 -10.52
N PHE A 117 6.56 -10.35 -10.27
CA PHE A 117 5.91 -9.32 -11.08
C PHE A 117 6.89 -8.20 -11.41
N ASP A 118 6.73 -7.56 -12.56
CA ASP A 118 7.52 -6.41 -12.99
C ASP A 118 7.40 -5.25 -11.98
N CYS A 119 6.17 -4.98 -11.53
CA CYS A 119 5.86 -3.95 -10.54
C CYS A 119 5.17 -4.55 -9.31
N SER A 120 5.48 -4.04 -8.12
CA SER A 120 4.62 -4.25 -6.95
C SER A 120 4.17 -2.92 -6.38
N ILE A 121 2.93 -2.81 -5.95
CA ILE A 121 2.39 -1.65 -5.23
C ILE A 121 1.95 -2.06 -3.82
N CYS A 122 2.09 -1.15 -2.87
CA CYS A 122 1.66 -1.34 -1.48
C CYS A 122 1.21 0.01 -0.91
N ILE A 123 -0.10 0.20 -0.76
CA ILE A 123 -0.72 1.52 -0.54
C ILE A 123 -1.57 1.47 0.73
N ASP A 124 -1.21 2.28 1.72
CA ASP A 124 -1.85 2.35 3.04
C ASP A 124 -1.85 0.98 3.76
N VAL A 125 -0.66 0.40 3.92
CA VAL A 125 -0.48 -0.95 4.50
C VAL A 125 0.59 -0.96 5.58
N LEU A 126 1.76 -0.37 5.32
CA LEU A 126 2.93 -0.53 6.20
C LEU A 126 2.74 0.14 7.57
N GLU A 127 1.97 1.22 7.65
CA GLU A 127 1.59 1.89 8.89
C GLU A 127 0.70 1.02 9.81
N HIS A 128 0.09 -0.04 9.26
CA HIS A 128 -0.71 -1.02 10.00
C HIS A 128 0.13 -2.18 10.55
N ILE A 129 1.42 -2.26 10.19
CA ILE A 129 2.31 -3.38 10.53
C ILE A 129 3.16 -3.00 11.74
N PRO A 130 3.36 -3.89 12.73
CA PRO A 130 4.27 -3.62 13.85
C PRO A 130 5.69 -3.35 13.35
N SER A 131 6.37 -2.39 13.96
CA SER A 131 7.73 -1.98 13.56
C SER A 131 8.72 -3.14 13.46
N GLN A 132 8.53 -4.16 14.30
CA GLN A 132 9.33 -5.38 14.37
C GLN A 132 9.15 -6.31 13.15
N ASP A 133 8.01 -6.22 12.47
CA ASP A 133 7.65 -7.05 11.32
C ASP A 133 7.88 -6.34 9.97
N LEU A 134 8.03 -5.02 9.98
CA LEU A 134 8.19 -4.22 8.76
C LEU A 134 9.32 -4.72 7.86
N SER A 135 10.47 -5.06 8.44
CA SER A 135 11.64 -5.47 7.65
C SER A 135 11.35 -6.71 6.82
N TRP A 136 10.75 -7.75 7.39
CA TRP A 136 10.49 -8.98 6.64
C TRP A 136 9.33 -8.82 5.66
N VAL A 137 8.33 -7.98 5.96
CA VAL A 137 7.23 -7.71 5.04
C VAL A 137 7.73 -6.97 3.79
N ILE A 138 8.51 -5.90 3.97
CA ILE A 138 9.06 -5.15 2.84
C ILE A 138 9.99 -6.05 2.01
N LYS A 139 10.85 -6.84 2.66
CA LYS A 139 11.70 -7.83 1.97
C LYS A 139 10.88 -8.83 1.18
N GLU A 140 9.72 -9.24 1.67
CA GLU A 140 8.84 -10.14 0.92
C GLU A 140 8.21 -9.48 -0.30
N ILE A 141 7.73 -8.24 -0.18
CA ILE A 141 7.22 -7.47 -1.33
C ILE A 141 8.33 -7.35 -2.39
N LEU A 142 9.55 -6.99 -1.97
CA LEU A 142 10.70 -6.89 -2.86
C LEU A 142 11.07 -8.25 -3.47
N ARG A 143 10.93 -9.37 -2.76
CA ARG A 143 11.17 -10.72 -3.32
C ARG A 143 10.20 -11.08 -4.45
N PHE A 144 8.98 -10.55 -4.45
CA PHE A 144 8.03 -10.73 -5.55
C PHE A 144 8.17 -9.69 -6.67
N THR A 145 9.05 -8.70 -6.50
CA THR A 145 9.24 -7.60 -7.45
C THR A 145 10.45 -7.87 -8.34
N ASN A 146 10.31 -7.70 -9.66
CA ASN A 146 11.41 -7.84 -10.61
C ASN A 146 12.09 -6.50 -10.92
N LYS A 147 11.31 -5.41 -11.08
CA LYS A 147 11.86 -4.11 -11.54
C LYS A 147 11.69 -3.00 -10.52
N ILE A 148 10.45 -2.71 -10.13
CA ILE A 148 10.15 -1.53 -9.29
C ILE A 148 9.03 -1.79 -8.30
N ALA A 149 9.16 -1.26 -7.09
CA ALA A 149 8.10 -1.24 -6.10
C ALA A 149 7.66 0.19 -5.79
N PHE A 150 6.34 0.39 -5.71
CA PHE A 150 5.72 1.66 -5.31
C PHE A 150 5.04 1.52 -3.95
N PHE A 151 5.28 2.49 -3.07
CA PHE A 151 4.68 2.53 -1.74
C PHE A 151 3.94 3.85 -1.53
N ASN A 152 2.81 3.79 -0.84
CA ASN A 152 2.27 4.93 -0.12
C ASN A 152 2.02 4.56 1.34
N ILE A 153 2.40 5.47 2.24
CA ILE A 153 2.31 5.26 3.68
C ILE A 153 1.69 6.49 4.34
N ALA A 154 0.59 6.30 5.08
CA ALA A 154 0.02 7.37 5.89
C ALA A 154 0.88 7.62 7.14
N CYS A 155 1.40 8.83 7.26
CA CYS A 155 2.20 9.29 8.39
C CYS A 155 1.34 10.04 9.44
N PHE A 156 0.09 9.61 9.61
CA PHE A 156 -0.89 10.19 10.54
C PHE A 156 -1.88 9.10 11.00
N SER A 157 -2.64 9.36 12.05
CA SER A 157 -3.59 8.38 12.61
C SER A 157 -4.71 7.99 11.65
N ALA A 158 -5.10 6.72 11.67
CA ALA A 158 -6.23 6.23 10.88
C ALA A 158 -7.54 6.86 11.34
N PHE A 159 -8.51 6.92 10.43
CA PHE A 159 -9.92 7.05 10.85
C PHE A 159 -10.47 5.74 11.41
N ALA A 160 -9.91 4.59 11.03
CA ALA A 160 -10.38 3.29 11.47
C ALA A 160 -9.91 2.99 12.91
N VAL A 161 -10.82 2.47 13.72
CA VAL A 161 -10.57 1.99 15.08
C VAL A 161 -10.71 0.47 15.07
N LEU A 162 -9.74 -0.23 15.66
CA LEU A 162 -9.74 -1.68 15.83
C LEU A 162 -10.79 -2.09 16.88
N HIS A 163 -11.19 -3.37 16.94
CA HIS A 163 -12.22 -3.79 17.89
C HIS A 163 -11.76 -3.73 19.35
N ASN A 164 -10.44 -3.75 19.57
CA ASN A 164 -9.83 -3.52 20.88
C ASN A 164 -9.75 -2.04 21.28
N GLY A 165 -10.25 -1.11 20.43
CA GLY A 165 -10.27 0.33 20.69
C GLY A 165 -9.00 1.09 20.26
N GLU A 166 -7.95 0.40 19.82
CA GLU A 166 -6.74 1.04 19.33
C GLU A 166 -6.93 1.67 17.93
N ASN A 167 -6.08 2.64 17.57
CA ASN A 167 -6.04 3.15 16.20
C ASN A 167 -5.47 2.11 15.24
N ALA A 168 -6.03 1.99 14.04
CA ALA A 168 -5.55 1.02 13.06
C ALA A 168 -4.13 1.31 12.53
N HIS A 169 -3.68 2.57 12.53
CA HIS A 169 -2.29 2.91 12.20
C HIS A 169 -1.45 2.82 13.46
N ILE A 170 -0.69 1.73 13.59
CA ILE A 170 0.12 1.44 14.79
C ILE A 170 1.59 1.83 14.63
N THR A 171 2.06 1.99 13.40
CA THR A 171 3.43 2.43 13.10
C THR A 171 3.40 3.74 12.32
N ILE A 172 3.21 4.84 13.06
CA ILE A 172 3.24 6.20 12.52
C ILE A 172 4.65 6.76 12.70
N LYS A 173 5.34 6.97 11.59
CA LYS A 173 6.72 7.49 11.54
C LYS A 173 6.80 8.62 10.52
N ASP A 174 7.73 9.55 10.72
CA ASP A 174 7.92 10.67 9.80
C ASP A 174 8.62 10.21 8.50
N PRO A 175 8.52 10.99 7.41
CA PRO A 175 9.06 10.57 6.13
C PRO A 175 10.57 10.30 6.12
N ARG A 176 11.37 10.98 6.96
CA ARG A 176 12.81 10.74 7.03
C ARG A 176 13.12 9.37 7.63
N TRP A 177 12.33 8.95 8.62
CA TRP A 177 12.43 7.61 9.18
C TRP A 177 12.14 6.54 8.13
N TRP A 178 11.06 6.70 7.36
CA TRP A 178 10.73 5.77 6.28
C TRP A 178 11.83 5.72 5.23
N HIS A 179 12.34 6.88 4.78
CA HIS A 179 13.43 6.93 3.82
C HIS A 179 14.66 6.18 4.33
N GLY A 180 15.13 6.45 5.56
CA GLY A 180 16.26 5.73 6.15
C GLY A 180 16.02 4.22 6.27
N PHE A 181 14.80 3.83 6.66
CA PHE A 181 14.42 2.42 6.82
C PHE A 181 14.41 1.67 5.48
N PHE A 182 13.80 2.23 4.44
CA PHE A 182 13.85 1.66 3.10
C PHE A 182 15.27 1.63 2.54
N SER A 183 16.06 2.69 2.73
CA SER A 183 17.44 2.75 2.26
C SER A 183 18.30 1.65 2.87
N SER A 184 18.09 1.30 4.14
CA SER A 184 18.77 0.16 4.77
C SER A 184 18.35 -1.18 4.14
N ILE A 185 17.07 -1.39 3.86
CA ILE A 185 16.58 -2.64 3.26
C ILE A 185 17.01 -2.79 1.80
N MET A 186 17.01 -1.69 1.04
CA MET A 186 17.33 -1.68 -0.39
C MET A 186 18.81 -1.97 -0.68
N GLN A 187 19.70 -1.94 0.33
CA GLN A 187 21.08 -2.42 0.19
C GLN A 187 21.12 -3.92 -0.19
N ASP A 188 20.13 -4.71 0.24
CA ASP A 188 20.01 -6.12 -0.12
C ASP A 188 19.41 -6.34 -1.52
N TYR A 189 19.00 -5.27 -2.22
CA TYR A 189 18.32 -5.32 -3.53
C TYR A 189 18.81 -4.21 -4.48
N PRO A 190 20.13 -4.12 -4.76
CA PRO A 190 20.71 -3.05 -5.58
C PRO A 190 20.16 -2.99 -7.02
N GLU A 191 19.63 -4.10 -7.53
CA GLU A 191 19.04 -4.22 -8.86
C GLU A 191 17.58 -3.72 -8.94
N LYS A 192 16.91 -3.52 -7.79
CA LYS A 192 15.51 -3.09 -7.74
C LYS A 192 15.40 -1.60 -7.51
N LYS A 193 14.36 -1.02 -8.07
CA LYS A 193 13.97 0.37 -7.85
C LYS A 193 12.86 0.46 -6.82
N LEU A 194 12.84 1.55 -6.07
CA LEU A 194 11.77 1.84 -5.13
C LEU A 194 11.33 3.30 -5.26
N VAL A 195 10.02 3.51 -5.26
CA VAL A 195 9.39 4.82 -5.19
C VAL A 195 8.43 4.82 -4.01
N CYS A 196 8.48 5.86 -3.17
CA CYS A 196 7.62 5.96 -2.01
C CYS A 196 7.01 7.35 -1.88
N TYR A 197 5.72 7.38 -1.55
CA TYR A 197 5.07 8.53 -0.93
C TYR A 197 4.86 8.30 0.56
N CYS A 198 5.14 9.33 1.33
CA CYS A 198 4.69 9.48 2.70
C CYS A 198 3.59 10.55 2.69
N THR A 199 2.35 10.13 2.93
CA THR A 199 1.22 11.04 3.01
C THR A 199 1.12 11.63 4.41
N LEU A 200 1.19 12.94 4.50
CA LEU A 200 1.01 13.75 5.71
C LEU A 200 -0.33 14.48 5.66
N LYS A 201 -0.80 14.96 6.80
CA LYS A 201 -1.88 15.94 6.89
C LYS A 201 -1.35 17.23 7.50
N ASP A 202 -1.70 18.37 6.94
CA ASP A 202 -1.45 19.65 7.58
C ASP A 202 -2.50 19.97 8.66
N LYS A 203 -2.38 21.15 9.26
CA LYS A 203 -3.27 21.64 10.32
C LYS A 203 -4.74 21.70 9.90
N ASP A 204 -5.01 21.86 8.61
CA ASP A 204 -6.35 21.97 8.04
C ASP A 204 -6.85 20.60 7.54
N GLY A 205 -6.08 19.54 7.75
CA GLY A 205 -6.38 18.17 7.33
C GLY A 205 -6.10 17.90 5.85
N LYS A 206 -5.51 18.86 5.12
CA LYS A 206 -5.16 18.70 3.71
C LYS A 206 -3.96 17.77 3.57
N ARG A 207 -3.99 16.92 2.54
CA ARG A 207 -2.90 15.97 2.27
C ARG A 207 -1.69 16.70 1.73
N LYS A 208 -0.52 16.40 2.30
CA LYS A 208 0.79 16.76 1.77
C LYS A 208 1.58 15.50 1.50
N TYR A 209 2.39 15.53 0.46
CA TYR A 209 3.16 14.37 0.02
C TYR A 209 4.64 14.66 0.16
N TYR A 210 5.35 13.83 0.90
CA TYR A 210 6.80 13.73 0.82
C TYR A 210 7.14 12.50 -0.01
N SER A 211 7.95 12.67 -1.05
CA SER A 211 8.32 11.58 -1.93
C SER A 211 9.83 11.36 -1.96
N PHE A 212 10.21 10.11 -2.20
CA PHE A 212 11.60 9.74 -2.46
C PHE A 212 11.67 8.51 -3.37
N SER A 213 12.84 8.29 -3.95
CA SER A 213 13.16 7.08 -4.71
C SER A 213 14.52 6.55 -4.30
N ILE A 214 14.69 5.22 -4.37
CA ILE A 214 15.95 4.52 -4.13
C ILE A 214 16.29 3.72 -5.40
N ASN A 215 17.56 3.77 -5.81
CA ASN A 215 18.08 3.20 -7.07
C ASN A 215 17.36 3.75 -8.32
N ASP A 216 16.73 4.92 -8.20
CA ASP A 216 16.00 5.56 -9.28
C ASP A 216 15.88 7.07 -9.07
N ASN A 217 15.35 7.79 -10.07
CA ASN A 217 15.09 9.21 -10.01
C ASN A 217 13.58 9.47 -10.07
N PHE A 218 13.02 9.93 -8.95
CA PHE A 218 11.61 10.24 -8.79
C PHE A 218 11.05 11.19 -9.86
N LYS A 219 11.87 12.15 -10.33
CA LYS A 219 11.48 13.15 -11.33
C LYS A 219 11.04 12.55 -12.67
N LYS A 220 11.33 11.27 -12.93
CA LYS A 220 10.85 10.54 -14.12
C LYS A 220 9.33 10.35 -14.13
N TYR A 221 8.69 10.43 -12.96
CA TYR A 221 7.29 10.08 -12.77
C TYR A 221 6.42 11.30 -12.41
N ASP A 222 7.06 12.33 -11.87
CA ASP A 222 6.44 13.50 -11.23
C ASP A 222 6.02 14.61 -12.21
N ASN A 223 5.53 14.26 -13.39
CA ASN A 223 4.85 15.21 -14.28
C ASN A 223 3.45 15.60 -13.74
N ILE A 224 3.14 15.23 -12.49
CA ILE A 224 1.89 15.50 -11.80
C ILE A 224 2.22 16.59 -10.78
N ASN A 225 1.90 17.84 -11.12
CA ASN A 225 1.74 18.88 -10.11
C ASN A 225 0.65 18.40 -9.15
N PHE A 226 1.01 17.82 -8.00
CA PHE A 226 0.08 17.71 -6.89
C PHE A 226 -0.26 19.14 -6.50
N ILE A 227 -1.40 19.62 -7.00
CA ILE A 227 -1.89 20.98 -6.73
C ILE A 227 -1.93 21.13 -5.20
N ASN A 228 -1.10 22.07 -4.74
CA ASN A 228 -0.93 22.44 -3.34
C ASN A 228 -2.24 22.65 -2.61
#